data_AF-A0A2H0J052-F1
#
_entry.id   AF-A0A2H0J052-F1
#
_cell.length_a   1.000
_cell.length_b   1.000
_cell.length_c   1.000
_cell.angle_alpha   90.00
_cell.angle_beta   90.00
_cell.angle_gamma   90.00
#
_symmetry.space_group_name_H-M   'P 1'
#
loop_
_entity.id
_entity.type
_entity.pdbx_description
1 polymer ?
#
loop_
_entity_poly.entity_id
_entity_poly.type
_entity_poly.pdbx_seq_one_letter_code
_entity_poly.pdbx_strand_id
1 'polypeptide(L)' 'MNLDVQAPQPLRPTHRCDGFSSSEPELDGWLVRRAYANQPSGASRTFVVVDAQD' A
#
# COMPACT_ATOMS: atom_id res chain seq x y z
N MET A 1 -8.94 20.27 0.86
CA MET A 1 -7.74 19.42 0.71
C MET A 1 -7.90 18.66 -0.58
N ASN A 2 -7.03 18.93 -1.56
CA ASN A 2 -6.91 18.06 -2.73
C ASN A 2 -5.75 17.12 -2.43
N LEU A 3 -6.00 15.81 -2.48
CA LEU A 3 -4.96 14.80 -2.32
C LEU A 3 -4.27 14.69 -3.68
N ASP A 4 -3.08 15.27 -3.81
CA ASP A 4 -2.29 15.13 -5.04
C ASP A 4 -1.61 13.77 -4.99
N VAL A 5 -2.16 12.81 -5.74
CA VAL A 5 -1.70 11.43 -5.72
C VAL A 5 -1.30 10.99 -7.11
N GLN A 6 -0.24 10.19 -7.17
CA GLN A 6 0.17 9.55 -8.41
C GLN A 6 -0.85 8.52 -8.88
N ALA A 7 -0.77 8.16 -10.16
CA ALA A 7 -1.58 7.08 -10.70
C ALA A 7 -1.35 5.76 -9.92
N PRO A 8 -2.38 4.90 -9.77
CA PRO A 8 -2.24 3.63 -9.07
C PRO A 8 -1.10 2.78 -9.62
N GLN A 9 -0.24 2.28 -8.73
CA GLN A 9 0.93 1.48 -9.08
C GLN A 9 0.99 0.18 -8.27
N PRO A 10 1.58 -0.91 -8.82
CA PRO A 10 1.74 -2.15 -8.08
C PRO A 10 2.55 -1.94 -6.79
N LEU A 11 2.18 -2.61 -5.70
CA LEU A 11 2.93 -2.53 -4.44
C LEU A 11 4.38 -3.00 -4.65
N ARG A 12 5.33 -2.21 -4.14
CA ARG A 12 6.78 -2.46 -4.22
C ARG A 12 7.41 -2.24 -2.84
N PRO A 13 8.55 -2.88 -2.53
CA PRO A 13 9.27 -2.67 -1.27
C PRO A 13 9.68 -1.22 -1.00
N THR A 14 9.71 -0.36 -2.03
CA THR A 14 10.01 1.07 -1.92
C THR A 14 8.85 1.89 -1.37
N HIS A 15 7.62 1.38 -1.38
CA HIS A 15 6.48 2.09 -0.80
C HIS A 15 6.54 1.97 0.72
N ARG A 16 6.39 3.10 1.41
CA ARG A 16 6.33 3.16 2.87
C ARG A 16 4.90 2.91 3.33
N CYS A 17 4.62 1.71 3.82
CA CYS A 17 3.31 1.37 4.38
C CYS A 17 3.24 1.47 5.91
N ASP A 18 4.37 1.69 6.58
CA ASP A 18 4.41 1.93 8.01
C ASP A 18 3.66 3.23 8.36
N GLY A 19 2.73 3.14 9.31
CA GLY A 19 1.89 4.28 9.71
C GLY A 19 0.67 4.53 8.82
N PHE A 20 0.43 3.69 7.81
CA PHE A 20 -0.86 3.69 7.09
C PHE A 20 -2.00 3.32 8.06
N SER A 21 -3.09 4.08 8.04
CA SER A 21 -4.28 3.78 8.84
C SER A 21 -5.56 3.99 8.05
N SER A 22 -6.32 2.91 7.88
CA SER A 22 -7.56 2.86 7.10
C SER A 22 -8.83 2.85 7.94
N SER A 23 -8.75 3.14 9.23
CA SER A 23 -9.78 2.91 10.26
C SER A 23 -10.12 1.44 10.54
N GLU A 24 -9.59 0.51 9.75
CA GLU A 24 -9.72 -0.94 9.92
C GLU A 24 -8.35 -1.56 10.26
N PRO A 25 -8.02 -1.75 11.55
CA PRO A 25 -6.69 -2.20 11.99
C PRO A 25 -6.26 -3.55 11.40
N GLU A 26 -7.21 -4.42 11.08
CA GLU A 26 -6.94 -5.70 10.42
C GLU A 26 -6.37 -5.51 9.01
N LEU A 27 -6.88 -4.53 8.26
CA LEU A 27 -6.39 -4.21 6.92
C LEU A 27 -5.03 -3.52 6.98
N ASP A 28 -4.80 -2.64 7.95
CA ASP A 28 -3.51 -2.00 8.18
C ASP A 28 -2.43 -3.06 8.49
N GLY A 29 -2.76 -4.00 9.39
CA GLY A 29 -1.90 -5.12 9.73
C GLY A 29 -1.65 -6.06 8.55
N TRP A 30 -2.67 -6.29 7.71
CA TRP A 30 -2.54 -7.10 6.51
C TRP A 30 -1.61 -6.46 5.47
N LEU A 31 -1.70 -5.14 5.26
CA LEU A 31 -0.87 -4.41 4.30
C LEU A 31 0.62 -4.62 4.58
N VAL A 32 1.03 -4.47 5.84
CA VAL A 32 2.43 -4.60 6.23
C VAL A 32 2.88 -6.06 6.29
N ARG A 33 2.05 -6.97 6.81
CA ARG A 33 2.48 -8.36 7.09
C ARG A 33 2.27 -9.34 5.93
N ARG A 34 1.33 -9.06 5.02
CA ARG A 34 0.91 -9.99 3.98
C ARG A 34 1.06 -9.43 2.57
N ALA A 35 0.66 -8.18 2.33
CA ALA A 35 0.62 -7.65 0.97
C ALA A 35 1.97 -7.72 0.25
N TYR A 36 3.07 -7.38 0.93
CA TYR A 36 4.42 -7.46 0.35
C TYR A 36 4.84 -8.88 -0.02
N ALA A 37 4.49 -9.89 0.79
CA ALA A 37 4.81 -11.29 0.51
C ALA A 37 3.86 -11.90 -0.54
N ASN A 38 2.62 -11.42 -0.58
CA ASN A 38 1.61 -11.88 -1.52
C ASN A 38 1.86 -11.38 -2.94
N GLN A 39 2.46 -10.20 -3.09
CA GLN A 39 2.77 -9.62 -4.41
C GLN A 39 3.68 -10.51 -5.27
N PRO A 40 4.87 -10.97 -4.81
CA PRO A 40 5.72 -11.86 -5.60
C PRO A 40 5.21 -13.30 -5.66
N SER A 41 4.48 -13.78 -4.65
CA SER A 41 3.93 -15.14 -4.64
C SER A 41 2.67 -15.30 -5.50
N GLY A 42 2.04 -14.19 -5.91
CA GLY A 42 0.82 -14.20 -6.71
C GLY A 42 -0.46 -14.48 -5.92
N ALA A 43 -0.37 -14.61 -4.58
CA ALA A 43 -1.54 -14.85 -3.73
C ALA A 43 -2.53 -13.67 -3.74
N SER A 44 -2.04 -12.44 -3.94
CA SER A 44 -2.86 -11.26 -4.20
C SER A 44 -2.06 -10.19 -4.95
N ARG A 45 -2.72 -9.40 -5.79
CA ARG A 45 -2.13 -8.24 -6.47
C ARG A 45 -2.63 -6.95 -5.81
N THR A 46 -1.73 -6.25 -5.13
CA THR A 46 -2.05 -5.01 -4.43
C THR A 46 -1.58 -3.82 -5.26
N PHE A 47 -2.44 -2.81 -5.41
CA PHE A 47 -2.12 -1.53 -6.01
C PHE A 47 -2.24 -0.43 -4.96
N VAL A 48 -1.36 0.56 -5.02
CA VAL A 48 -1.33 1.70 -4.12
C VAL A 48 -1.34 2.99 -4.91
N VAL A 49 -1.90 4.03 -4.31
CA VAL A 49 -1.64 5.43 -4.69
C VAL A 49 -0.69 6.00 -3.65
N VAL A 50 0.23 6.85 -4.09
CA VAL A 50 1.18 7.54 -3.21
C VAL A 50 1.02 9.03 -3.43
N ASP A 51 1.37 9.81 -2.41
CA ASP A 51 1.45 11.26 -2.53
C ASP A 51 2.41 11.62 -3.68
N ALA A 52 2.04 12.59 -4.50
CA ALA A 52 2.88 13.08 -5.59
C ALA A 52 4.08 13.89 -5.09
N GLN A 53 4.05 14.34 -3.83
CA GLN A 53 5.02 15.25 -3.22
C GLN A 53 5.98 14.57 -2.21
N ASP A 54 5.94 13.24 -2.07
CA ASP A 54 6.84 12.45 -1.18
C ASP A 54 8.11 11.96 -1.90
#